data_AF-A0A839RUJ2-F1
#
_entry.id   AF-A0A839RUJ2-F1
#
_cell.length_a   1.000
_cell.length_b   1.000
_cell.length_c   1.000
_cell.angle_alpha   90.00
_cell.angle_beta   90.00
_cell.angle_gamma   90.00
#
_symmetry.space_group_name_H-M   'P 1'
#
loop_
_entity.id
_entity.type
_entity.pdbx_description
1 polymer ?
#
loop_
_entity_poly.entity_id
_entity_poly.type
_entity_poly.pdbx_seq_one_letter_code
_entity_poly.pdbx_strand_id
1 'polypeptide(L)'
;MITDKGSLRYDYPHTCPKCSSSDLRPQWRTVMRQPGVDCESCGYQWCLIDPRQQTPISTANTTAIGLKLIAQPPPTTGGVGQIRLYLDQDIVSEVDVTLCGVCRRGLIEHVRTEQSQRRRGFARTTVTAALVRGSSYTWATTTVNDDPVARAFWANFPRTAAGQPLWCEHMRAAWERTP
;
A
#
# COMPACT_ATOMS: atom_id res chain seq x y z
N MET A 1 11.21 18.32 8.61
CA MET A 1 11.56 17.23 9.55
C MET A 1 10.25 16.64 10.08
N ILE A 2 9.78 15.51 9.54
CA ILE A 2 8.51 14.89 9.94
C ILE A 2 8.72 14.16 11.27
N THR A 3 8.19 14.73 12.35
CA THR A 3 8.39 14.26 13.74
C THR A 3 7.43 13.12 14.13
N ASP A 4 6.35 12.90 13.39
CA ASP A 4 5.45 11.77 13.63
C ASP A 4 6.10 10.48 13.15
N LYS A 5 6.66 9.69 14.09
CA LYS A 5 7.17 8.32 13.84
C LYS A 5 6.06 7.27 13.72
N GLY A 6 4.82 7.71 13.47
CA GLY A 6 3.65 6.85 13.42
C GLY A 6 3.74 5.82 12.29
N SER A 7 3.38 4.57 12.58
CA SER A 7 3.15 3.56 11.53
C SER A 7 1.74 3.73 10.93
N LEU A 8 1.49 3.18 9.73
CA LEU A 8 0.13 3.11 9.16
C LEU A 8 -0.54 1.76 9.43
N ARG A 9 -1.82 1.83 9.84
CA ARG A 9 -2.73 0.68 10.00
C ARG A 9 -4.09 0.99 9.40
N TYR A 10 -4.83 -0.05 9.07
CA TYR A 10 -6.12 0.05 8.37
C TYR A 10 -7.33 -0.26 9.25
N ASP A 11 -7.12 -1.01 10.35
CA ASP A 11 -8.16 -1.30 11.33
C ASP A 11 -7.85 -0.59 12.65
N TYR A 12 -8.91 -0.22 13.39
CA TYR A 12 -8.81 0.22 14.79
C TYR A 12 -8.58 -1.04 15.63
N PRO A 13 -7.35 -1.35 16.07
CA PRO A 13 -7.15 -2.57 16.81
C PRO A 13 -7.70 -2.39 18.23
N HIS A 14 -8.24 -3.45 18.82
CA HIS A 14 -8.64 -3.45 20.23
C HIS A 14 -7.43 -3.48 21.18
N THR A 15 -6.24 -3.79 20.67
CA THR A 15 -4.99 -3.87 21.44
C THR A 15 -3.81 -3.24 20.69
N CYS A 16 -2.82 -2.77 21.45
CA CYS A 16 -1.60 -2.20 20.92
C CYS A 16 -0.80 -3.28 20.20
N PRO A 17 -0.40 -3.09 18.95
CA PRO A 17 0.33 -4.11 18.21
C PRO A 17 1.79 -4.30 18.68
N LYS A 18 2.29 -3.41 19.53
CA LYS A 18 3.65 -3.48 20.07
C LYS A 18 3.70 -4.19 21.42
N CYS A 19 2.70 -4.00 22.27
CA CYS A 19 2.71 -4.51 23.66
C CYS A 19 1.42 -5.24 24.08
N SER A 20 0.47 -5.41 23.15
CA SER A 20 -0.84 -6.05 23.36
C SER A 20 -1.77 -5.39 24.40
N SER A 21 -1.39 -4.26 24.98
CA SER A 21 -2.24 -3.50 25.91
C SER A 21 -3.52 -2.97 25.25
N SER A 22 -4.62 -2.93 25.99
CA SER A 22 -5.86 -2.26 25.62
C SER A 22 -5.89 -0.74 25.90
N ASP A 23 -4.83 -0.19 26.51
CA ASP A 23 -4.75 1.24 26.86
C ASP A 23 -4.49 2.10 25.62
N LEU A 24 -5.54 2.27 24.82
CA LEU A 24 -5.51 2.92 23.52
C LEU A 24 -6.28 4.22 23.56
N ARG A 25 -5.62 5.31 23.16
CA ARG A 25 -6.21 6.64 23.10
C ARG A 25 -6.36 7.11 21.65
N PRO A 26 -7.59 7.41 21.17
CA PRO A 26 -7.79 8.08 19.89
C PRO A 26 -7.07 9.43 19.84
N GLN A 27 -6.44 9.75 18.72
CA GLN A 27 -5.75 11.00 18.48
C GLN A 27 -5.90 11.45 17.02
N TRP A 28 -5.74 12.75 16.77
CA TRP A 28 -5.60 13.27 15.41
C TRP A 28 -4.12 13.52 15.08
N ARG A 29 -3.70 13.13 13.87
CA ARG A 29 -2.31 13.21 13.44
C ARG A 29 -2.14 14.36 12.48
N THR A 30 -1.67 15.50 12.98
CA THR A 30 -1.65 16.77 12.24
C THR A 30 -0.84 16.67 10.94
N VAL A 31 0.33 16.02 10.96
CA VAL A 31 1.17 15.88 9.76
C VAL A 31 0.49 15.02 8.71
N MET A 32 -0.07 13.88 9.13
CA MET A 32 -0.69 12.95 8.19
C MET A 32 -2.13 13.35 7.82
N ARG A 33 -2.76 14.25 8.56
CA ARG A 33 -4.20 14.56 8.50
C ARG A 33 -5.08 13.31 8.49
N GLN A 34 -4.77 12.41 9.42
CA GLN A 34 -5.51 11.16 9.60
C GLN A 34 -5.88 10.96 11.07
N PRO A 35 -6.95 10.21 11.35
CA PRO A 35 -7.15 9.64 12.67
C PRO A 35 -5.95 8.76 13.06
N GLY A 36 -5.69 8.63 14.33
CA GLY A 36 -4.61 7.82 14.87
C GLY A 36 -4.92 7.34 16.26
N VAL A 37 -3.99 6.54 16.77
CA VAL A 37 -4.09 5.94 18.11
C VAL A 37 -2.72 6.00 18.77
N ASP A 38 -2.72 6.41 20.04
CA ASP A 38 -1.59 6.30 20.95
C ASP A 38 -1.82 5.13 21.90
N CYS A 39 -0.81 4.31 22.15
CA CYS A 39 -0.82 3.35 23.23
C CYS A 39 -0.19 3.99 24.48
N GLU A 40 -0.98 4.14 25.54
CA GLU A 40 -0.53 4.79 26.77
C GLU A 40 0.49 3.96 27.53
N SER A 41 0.43 2.62 27.44
CA SER A 41 1.35 1.75 28.19
C SER A 41 2.77 1.72 27.62
N CYS A 42 2.96 1.90 26.31
CA CYS A 42 4.29 1.78 25.68
C CYS A 42 4.68 2.96 24.76
N GLY A 43 3.83 3.98 24.66
CA GLY A 43 4.03 5.15 23.82
C GLY A 43 4.04 4.87 22.32
N TYR A 44 3.57 3.70 21.87
CA TYR A 44 3.53 3.40 20.44
C TYR A 44 2.42 4.18 19.75
N GLN A 45 2.73 4.72 18.58
CA GLN A 45 1.86 5.63 17.84
C GLN A 45 1.64 5.10 16.43
N TRP A 46 0.40 5.16 15.96
CA TRP A 46 0.07 4.89 14.56
C TRP A 46 -1.08 5.76 14.06
N CYS A 47 -1.21 5.81 12.74
CA CYS A 47 -2.27 6.50 12.03
C CYS A 47 -3.14 5.45 11.31
N LEU A 48 -4.42 5.76 11.20
CA LEU A 48 -5.43 4.96 10.54
C LEU A 48 -5.61 5.47 9.12
N ILE A 49 -5.55 4.57 8.15
CA ILE A 49 -5.79 4.87 6.75
C ILE A 49 -6.61 3.74 6.13
N ASP A 50 -7.75 4.07 5.52
CA ASP A 50 -8.56 3.08 4.82
C ASP A 50 -7.97 2.83 3.42
N PRO A 51 -7.45 1.62 3.13
CA PRO A 51 -6.85 1.29 1.84
C PRO A 51 -7.87 1.29 0.70
N ARG A 52 -9.18 1.30 1.00
CA ARG A 52 -10.27 1.40 0.01
C ARG A 52 -10.53 2.83 -0.43
N GLN A 53 -10.15 3.83 0.37
CA GLN A 53 -10.33 5.25 0.05
C GLN A 53 -9.21 5.73 -0.88
N GLN A 54 -9.36 5.42 -2.17
CA GLN A 54 -8.40 5.77 -3.21
C GLN A 54 -9.00 6.82 -4.15
N THR A 55 -8.31 7.94 -4.33
CA THR A 55 -8.73 8.99 -5.28
C THR A 55 -8.16 8.68 -6.67
N PRO A 56 -8.97 8.70 -7.75
CA PRO A 56 -8.44 8.62 -9.11
C PRO A 56 -7.52 9.81 -9.42
N ILE A 57 -6.39 9.57 -10.09
CA ILE A 57 -5.41 10.61 -10.47
C ILE A 57 -6.04 11.78 -11.24
N SER A 58 -7.08 11.52 -12.04
CA SER A 58 -7.80 12.54 -12.81
C SER A 58 -8.56 13.56 -11.95
N THR A 59 -8.82 13.23 -10.69
CA THR A 59 -9.56 14.07 -9.73
C THR A 59 -8.73 14.41 -8.50
N ALA A 60 -7.49 13.93 -8.45
CA ALA A 60 -6.66 14.05 -7.27
C ALA A 60 -6.07 15.46 -7.18
N ASN A 61 -6.33 16.14 -6.07
CA ASN A 61 -5.58 17.34 -5.70
C ASN A 61 -4.25 16.92 -5.04
N THR A 62 -3.19 16.79 -5.84
CA THR A 62 -1.83 16.42 -5.40
C THR A 62 -1.15 17.51 -4.58
N THR A 63 -1.71 18.73 -4.50
CA THR A 63 -1.15 19.81 -3.67
C THR A 63 -1.74 19.87 -2.27
N ALA A 64 -2.83 19.14 -2.01
CA ALA A 64 -3.44 19.17 -0.68
C ALA A 64 -2.68 18.30 0.33
N ILE A 65 -2.56 18.87 1.53
CA ILE A 65 -1.74 18.42 2.67
C ILE A 65 -2.26 17.08 3.23
N GLY A 66 -1.38 16.27 3.82
CA GLY A 66 -1.67 15.01 4.49
C GLY A 66 -1.44 13.76 3.65
N LEU A 67 -1.80 12.60 4.19
CA LEU A 67 -1.69 11.31 3.52
C LEU A 67 -2.84 11.09 2.54
N LYS A 68 -2.49 10.65 1.32
CA LYS A 68 -3.47 10.32 0.27
C LYS A 68 -3.07 9.11 -0.55
N LEU A 69 -4.01 8.20 -0.75
CA LEU A 69 -3.88 7.11 -1.72
C LEU A 69 -4.47 7.56 -3.06
N ILE A 70 -3.63 7.65 -4.07
CA ILE A 70 -4.01 8.04 -5.43
C ILE A 70 -3.81 6.85 -6.37
N ALA A 71 -4.86 6.49 -7.09
CA ALA A 71 -4.84 5.42 -8.08
C ALA A 71 -4.76 5.99 -9.50
N GLN A 72 -3.78 5.53 -10.26
CA GLN A 72 -3.60 5.81 -11.67
C GLN A 72 -3.91 4.53 -12.47
N PRO A 73 -4.92 4.53 -13.35
CA PRO A 73 -5.19 3.39 -14.21
C PRO A 73 -4.04 3.19 -15.21
N PRO A 74 -3.88 1.96 -15.75
CA PRO A 74 -2.94 1.73 -16.83
C PRO A 74 -3.33 2.52 -18.09
N PRO A 75 -2.35 2.89 -18.95
CA PRO A 75 -2.65 3.54 -20.23
C PRO A 75 -3.39 2.61 -21.20
N THR A 76 -3.24 1.29 -21.03
CA THR A 76 -3.88 0.25 -21.85
C THR A 76 -4.60 -0.77 -20.96
N THR A 77 -5.70 -1.35 -21.47
CA THR A 77 -6.43 -2.38 -20.73
C THR A 77 -5.54 -3.60 -20.49
N GLY A 78 -5.45 -4.03 -19.23
CA GLY A 78 -4.58 -5.14 -18.81
C GLY A 78 -3.11 -4.76 -18.65
N GLY A 79 -2.74 -3.49 -18.87
CA GLY A 79 -1.40 -2.98 -18.61
C GLY A 79 -1.17 -2.60 -17.14
N VAL A 80 -0.02 -1.98 -16.89
CA VAL A 80 0.45 -1.62 -15.55
C VAL A 80 -0.16 -0.30 -15.08
N GLY A 81 -0.99 -0.37 -14.04
CA GLY A 81 -1.48 0.79 -13.30
C GLY A 81 -0.63 1.03 -12.06
N GLN A 82 -0.90 2.11 -11.33
CA GLN A 82 -0.14 2.50 -10.15
C GLN A 82 -1.06 2.94 -9.01
N ILE A 83 -0.66 2.62 -7.78
CA ILE A 83 -1.23 3.23 -6.58
C ILE A 83 -0.09 3.91 -5.83
N ARG A 84 -0.21 5.23 -5.66
CA ARG A 84 0.77 6.07 -4.99
C ARG A 84 0.21 6.56 -3.66
N LEU A 85 1.02 6.48 -2.62
CA LEU A 85 0.78 7.12 -1.33
C LEU A 85 1.57 8.42 -1.30
N TYR A 86 0.85 9.53 -1.26
CA TYR A 86 1.42 10.86 -1.06
C TYR A 86 1.40 11.21 0.42
N LEU A 87 2.43 11.90 0.88
CA LEU A 87 2.40 12.73 2.08
C LEU A 87 2.65 14.16 1.62
N ASP A 88 1.63 15.00 1.76
CA ASP A 88 1.62 16.32 1.14
C ASP A 88 1.82 16.20 -0.39
N GLN A 89 2.93 16.73 -0.91
CA GLN A 89 3.26 16.72 -2.34
C GLN A 89 4.22 15.59 -2.73
N ASP A 90 4.79 14.88 -1.75
CA ASP A 90 5.82 13.88 -1.97
C ASP A 90 5.23 12.47 -2.05
N ILE A 91 5.64 11.70 -3.05
CA ILE A 91 5.36 10.26 -3.11
C ILE A 91 6.24 9.57 -2.08
N VAL A 92 5.63 9.05 -1.01
CA VAL A 92 6.35 8.33 0.04
C VAL A 92 6.39 6.82 -0.21
N SER A 93 5.43 6.30 -0.98
CA SER A 93 5.45 4.93 -1.49
C SER A 93 4.57 4.78 -2.71
N GLU A 94 4.89 3.81 -3.56
CA GLU A 94 4.06 3.42 -4.69
C GLU A 94 4.11 1.92 -4.94
N VAL A 95 3.09 1.41 -5.61
CA VAL A 95 3.01 0.04 -6.11
C VAL A 95 2.55 0.04 -7.57
N ASP A 96 3.28 -0.69 -8.40
CA ASP A 96 2.91 -0.99 -9.78
C ASP A 96 2.05 -2.26 -9.77
N VAL A 97 0.88 -2.21 -10.41
CA VAL A 97 -0.11 -3.28 -10.35
C VAL A 97 -0.78 -3.50 -11.69
N THR A 98 -0.86 -4.77 -12.09
CA THR A 98 -1.57 -5.22 -13.28
C THR A 98 -2.77 -6.07 -12.87
N LEU A 99 -3.96 -5.72 -13.37
CA LEU A 99 -5.22 -6.40 -13.07
C LEU A 99 -5.88 -6.90 -14.35
N CYS A 100 -6.22 -8.19 -14.41
CA CYS A 100 -7.04 -8.74 -15.48
C CYS A 100 -8.47 -8.97 -14.99
N GLY A 101 -9.40 -8.16 -15.48
CA GLY A 101 -10.83 -8.28 -15.15
C GLY A 101 -11.45 -9.61 -15.60
N VAL A 102 -10.95 -10.18 -16.71
CA VAL A 102 -11.46 -11.42 -17.32
C VAL A 102 -11.03 -12.64 -16.51
N CYS A 103 -9.71 -12.81 -16.28
CA CYS A 103 -9.17 -13.98 -15.59
C CYS A 103 -9.17 -13.85 -14.06
N ARG A 104 -9.55 -12.68 -13.52
CA ARG A 104 -9.50 -12.35 -12.08
C ARG A 104 -8.11 -12.61 -11.48
N ARG A 105 -7.07 -12.21 -12.21
CA ARG A 105 -5.66 -12.28 -11.77
C ARG A 105 -5.12 -10.89 -11.47
N GLY A 106 -4.37 -10.77 -10.40
CA GLY A 106 -3.67 -9.56 -10.01
C GLY A 106 -2.17 -9.83 -9.88
N LEU A 107 -1.37 -8.94 -10.43
CA LEU A 107 0.08 -9.01 -10.33
C LEU A 107 0.61 -7.71 -9.73
N ILE A 108 1.43 -7.82 -8.69
CA ILE A 108 2.21 -6.70 -8.17
C ILE A 108 3.60 -6.77 -8.80
N GLU A 109 3.99 -5.72 -9.52
CA GLU A 109 5.24 -5.72 -10.29
C GLU A 109 6.38 -5.06 -9.54
N HIS A 110 6.12 -3.91 -8.91
CA HIS A 110 7.11 -3.24 -8.09
C HIS A 110 6.46 -2.61 -6.88
N VAL A 111 7.19 -2.61 -5.77
CA VAL A 111 6.85 -1.87 -4.56
C VAL A 111 8.03 -0.97 -4.23
N ARG A 112 7.80 0.35 -4.23
CA ARG A 112 8.83 1.35 -3.94
C ARG A 112 8.41 2.19 -2.74
N THR A 113 9.36 2.48 -1.86
CA THR A 113 9.18 3.38 -0.71
C THR A 113 10.45 4.18 -0.55
N GLU A 114 10.29 5.48 -0.42
CA GLU A 114 11.38 6.42 -0.19
C GLU A 114 12.22 5.96 1.01
N GLN A 115 13.55 5.94 0.88
CA GLN A 115 14.44 5.30 1.85
C GLN A 115 14.30 5.91 3.24
N SER A 116 14.18 7.25 3.30
CA SER A 116 13.95 8.00 4.54
C SER A 116 12.59 7.73 5.19
N GLN A 117 11.65 7.12 4.46
CA GLN A 117 10.27 6.85 4.86
C GLN A 117 10.00 5.36 5.13
N ARG A 118 11.03 4.50 5.06
CA ARG A 118 10.88 3.07 5.35
C ARG A 118 10.47 2.82 6.80
N ARG A 119 9.93 1.62 7.06
CA ARG A 119 9.45 1.14 8.37
C ARG A 119 8.27 1.93 8.98
N ARG A 120 7.59 2.75 8.17
CA ARG A 120 6.37 3.48 8.56
C ARG A 120 5.07 2.80 8.10
N GLY A 121 5.16 1.63 7.47
CA GLY A 121 3.99 0.89 6.96
C GLY A 121 3.44 1.42 5.62
N PHE A 122 4.14 2.33 4.95
CA PHE A 122 3.73 2.91 3.66
C PHE A 122 3.63 1.86 2.54
N ALA A 123 4.70 1.06 2.33
CA ALA A 123 4.68 -0.08 1.40
C ALA A 123 3.54 -1.07 1.71
N ARG A 124 3.31 -1.37 3.00
CA ARG A 124 2.24 -2.27 3.41
C ARG A 124 0.88 -1.70 3.00
N THR A 125 0.70 -0.39 3.19
CA THR A 125 -0.54 0.31 2.87
C THR A 125 -0.82 0.32 1.37
N THR A 126 0.18 0.62 0.52
CA THR A 126 0.01 0.61 -0.93
C THR A 126 -0.27 -0.79 -1.47
N VAL A 127 0.42 -1.82 -0.97
CA VAL A 127 0.11 -3.22 -1.32
C VAL A 127 -1.30 -3.60 -0.88
N THR A 128 -1.70 -3.32 0.36
CA THR A 128 -3.07 -3.59 0.83
C THR A 128 -4.10 -2.85 -0.05
N ALA A 129 -3.83 -1.59 -0.44
CA ALA A 129 -4.67 -0.82 -1.35
C ALA A 129 -4.83 -1.50 -2.73
N ALA A 130 -3.77 -2.12 -3.27
CA ALA A 130 -3.87 -2.93 -4.48
C ALA A 130 -4.75 -4.16 -4.25
N LEU A 131 -4.49 -4.92 -3.18
CA LEU A 131 -5.22 -6.16 -2.87
C LEU A 131 -6.72 -5.93 -2.68
N VAL A 132 -7.14 -4.83 -2.02
CA VAL A 132 -8.57 -4.55 -1.83
C VAL A 132 -9.31 -4.23 -3.13
N ARG A 133 -8.63 -3.70 -4.17
CA ARG A 133 -9.25 -3.49 -5.50
C ARG A 133 -9.58 -4.81 -6.20
N GLY A 134 -8.80 -5.85 -5.92
CA GLY A 134 -8.97 -7.20 -6.47
C GLY A 134 -9.22 -8.21 -5.36
N SER A 135 -10.16 -7.95 -4.44
CA SER A 135 -10.38 -8.80 -3.26
C SER A 135 -10.76 -10.25 -3.60
N SER A 136 -11.32 -10.48 -4.79
CA SER A 136 -11.66 -11.81 -5.32
C SER A 136 -10.62 -12.37 -6.31
N TYR A 137 -9.45 -11.75 -6.43
CA TYR A 137 -8.45 -12.10 -7.45
C TYR A 137 -7.44 -13.08 -6.87
N THR A 138 -6.87 -13.92 -7.74
CA THR A 138 -5.64 -14.65 -7.41
C THR A 138 -4.46 -13.70 -7.59
N TRP A 139 -3.70 -13.49 -6.51
CA TRP A 139 -2.62 -12.52 -6.46
C TRP A 139 -1.25 -13.20 -6.54
N ALA A 140 -0.36 -12.60 -7.31
CA ALA A 140 1.04 -12.95 -7.40
C ALA A 140 1.90 -11.68 -7.43
N THR A 141 3.21 -11.86 -7.31
CA THR A 141 4.18 -10.81 -7.61
C THR A 141 5.08 -11.24 -8.76
N THR A 142 5.74 -10.28 -9.39
CA THR A 142 6.97 -10.56 -10.17
C THR A 142 8.08 -11.07 -9.26
N THR A 143 9.30 -11.20 -9.82
CA THR A 143 10.48 -11.62 -9.07
C THR A 143 10.68 -10.77 -7.82
N VAL A 144 10.86 -11.45 -6.68
CA VAL A 144 11.20 -10.82 -5.40
C VAL A 144 12.67 -11.08 -5.15
N ASN A 145 13.40 -10.04 -4.74
CA ASN A 145 14.80 -10.19 -4.35
C ASN A 145 14.92 -11.22 -3.22
N ASP A 146 15.91 -12.09 -3.32
CA ASP A 146 16.17 -13.10 -2.29
C ASP A 146 16.92 -12.52 -1.09
N ASP A 147 16.32 -11.53 -0.42
CA ASP A 147 16.85 -10.90 0.77
C ASP A 147 15.89 -11.04 1.97
N PRO A 148 16.42 -11.08 3.21
CA PRO A 148 15.58 -11.27 4.40
C PRO A 148 14.50 -10.20 4.59
N VAL A 149 14.73 -8.96 4.15
CA VAL A 149 13.78 -7.86 4.30
C VAL A 149 12.61 -8.04 3.34
N ALA A 150 12.87 -8.40 2.08
CA ALA A 150 11.84 -8.69 1.10
C ALA A 150 11.01 -9.92 1.50
N ARG A 151 11.65 -11.00 1.98
CA ARG A 151 10.94 -12.19 2.47
C ARG A 151 10.05 -11.86 3.67
N ALA A 152 10.57 -11.12 4.66
CA ALA A 152 9.79 -10.69 5.82
C ALA A 152 8.63 -9.76 5.45
N PHE A 153 8.83 -8.89 4.46
CA PHE A 153 7.76 -8.03 3.93
C PHE A 153 6.63 -8.86 3.33
N TRP A 154 6.93 -9.75 2.38
CA TRP A 154 5.92 -10.57 1.69
C TRP A 154 5.25 -11.61 2.58
N ALA A 155 5.89 -12.04 3.67
CA ALA A 155 5.25 -12.88 4.69
C ALA A 155 4.00 -12.24 5.34
N ASN A 156 3.85 -10.91 5.26
CA ASN A 156 2.63 -10.21 5.71
C ASN A 156 1.44 -10.38 4.76
N PHE A 157 1.64 -11.00 3.59
CA PHE A 157 0.63 -11.17 2.54
C PHE A 157 0.53 -12.65 2.11
N PRO A 158 0.14 -13.57 3.00
CA PRO A 158 0.20 -15.02 2.76
C PRO A 158 -0.70 -15.51 1.62
N ARG A 159 -1.66 -14.68 1.16
CA ARG A 159 -2.54 -15.00 0.01
C ARG A 159 -1.98 -14.54 -1.34
N THR A 160 -0.76 -14.00 -1.35
CA THR A 160 -0.06 -13.55 -2.56
C THR A 160 1.09 -14.51 -2.85
N ALA A 161 1.11 -15.10 -4.06
CA ALA A 161 2.22 -15.94 -4.51
C ALA A 161 3.46 -15.07 -4.81
N ALA A 162 4.30 -14.85 -3.80
CA ALA A 162 5.49 -14.01 -3.89
C ALA A 162 6.59 -14.67 -4.73
N GLY A 163 7.19 -13.91 -5.64
CA GLY A 163 8.26 -14.35 -6.54
C GLY A 163 7.83 -15.29 -7.66
N GLN A 164 6.52 -15.58 -7.78
CA GLN A 164 5.97 -16.53 -8.74
C GLN A 164 4.93 -15.85 -9.63
N PRO A 165 5.35 -15.17 -10.71
CA PRO A 165 4.42 -14.39 -11.52
C PRO A 165 3.38 -15.26 -12.22
N LEU A 166 2.10 -14.91 -12.05
CA LEU A 166 0.94 -15.60 -12.64
C LEU A 166 0.30 -14.79 -13.77
N TRP A 167 1.06 -14.52 -14.82
CA TRP A 167 0.56 -13.83 -16.01
C TRP A 167 -0.54 -14.63 -16.73
N CYS A 168 -1.62 -13.97 -17.16
CA CYS A 168 -2.52 -14.52 -18.19
C CYS A 168 -2.18 -13.96 -19.56
N GLU A 169 -2.75 -14.57 -20.62
CA GLU A 169 -2.57 -14.12 -22.01
C GLU A 169 -2.93 -12.64 -22.21
N HIS A 170 -3.99 -12.14 -21.57
CA HIS A 170 -4.41 -10.75 -21.67
C HIS A 170 -3.38 -9.78 -21.10
N MET A 171 -2.76 -10.14 -19.98
CA MET A 171 -1.72 -9.31 -19.37
C MET A 171 -0.43 -9.34 -20.20
N ARG A 172 -0.05 -10.50 -20.75
CA ARG A 172 1.11 -10.61 -21.66
C ARG A 172 0.91 -9.78 -22.92
N ALA A 173 -0.26 -9.88 -23.54
CA ALA A 173 -0.61 -9.09 -24.71
C ALA A 173 -0.64 -7.58 -24.42
N ALA A 174 -0.95 -7.16 -23.20
CA ALA A 174 -0.88 -5.76 -22.80
C ALA A 174 0.56 -5.30 -22.54
N TRP A 175 1.39 -6.16 -21.94
CA TRP A 175 2.81 -5.89 -21.70
C TRP A 175 3.57 -5.69 -23.00
N GLU A 176 3.35 -6.54 -24.00
CA GLU A 176 3.95 -6.43 -25.35
C GLU A 176 3.57 -5.14 -26.11
N ARG A 177 2.48 -4.46 -25.70
CA ARG A 177 2.01 -3.20 -26.29
C ARG A 177 2.50 -1.96 -25.54
N THR A 178 3.23 -2.14 -24.45
CA THR A 178 3.80 -1.03 -23.68
C THR A 178 5.13 -0.65 -24.36
N PRO A 179 5.25 0.56 -24.94
CA PRO A 179 6.44 0.98 -25.67
C PRO A 179 7.69 1.12 -24.78
#